data_AF-A0A8H6HPW2-F1
#
_entry.id   AF-A0A8H6HPW2-F1
#
_cell.length_a   1.000
_cell.length_b   1.000
_cell.length_c   1.000
_cell.angle_alpha   90.00
_cell.angle_beta   90.00
_cell.angle_gamma   90.00
#
_symmetry.space_group_name_H-M   'P 1'
#
loop_
_entity.id
_entity.type
_entity.pdbx_description
1 polymer ?
#
loop_
_entity_poly.entity_id
_entity_poly.type
_entity_poly.pdbx_seq_one_letter_code
_entity_poly.pdbx_strand_id
1 'polypeptide(L)' 'MLLWIVDVIFADVAQPDRPHFLKDGGHVVISIKASCIDWTMPAETVFAGEVEKLREGQFKPLEQVTLEPYERDHAMVS' A
#
# COMPACT_ATOMS: atom_id res chain seq x y z
N MET A 1 17.87 -2.04 19.12
CA MET A 1 16.61 -2.81 19.01
C MET A 1 16.78 -3.78 17.86
N LEU A 2 16.81 -5.09 18.11
CA LEU A 2 16.81 -6.09 17.03
C LEU A 2 15.38 -6.29 16.57
N LEU A 3 15.08 -5.89 15.33
CA LEU A 3 13.84 -6.24 14.67
C LEU A 3 14.10 -7.50 13.84
N TRP A 4 13.28 -8.51 14.07
CA TRP A 4 13.29 -9.77 13.33
C TRP A 4 12.77 -9.52 11.92
N ILE A 5 13.28 -10.28 10.95
CA ILE A 5 12.75 -10.27 9.59
C ILE A 5 11.33 -10.86 9.61
N VAL A 6 10.40 -10.22 8.90
CA VAL A 6 8.98 -10.60 8.83
C VAL A 6 8.61 -11.15 7.46
N ASP A 7 7.58 -12.00 7.45
CA ASP A 7 7.05 -12.61 6.22
C ASP A 7 6.10 -11.69 5.45
N VAL A 8 5.32 -10.89 6.18
CA VAL A 8 4.28 -10.01 5.64
C VAL A 8 4.31 -8.68 6.38
N ILE A 9 4.15 -7.59 5.64
CA ILE A 9 3.99 -6.25 6.20
C ILE A 9 2.61 -5.72 5.83
N PHE A 10 1.86 -5.30 6.84
CA PHE A 10 0.63 -4.53 6.65
C PHE A 10 0.93 -3.06 6.93
N ALA A 11 0.58 -2.17 6.01
CA ALA A 11 0.80 -0.74 6.14
C ALA A 11 -0.51 0.03 5.86
N ASP A 12 -0.92 0.85 6.83
CA ASP A 12 -2.05 1.80 6.72
C ASP A 12 -1.56 3.26 6.67
N VAL A 13 -0.30 3.42 6.27
CA VAL A 13 0.37 4.72 6.17
C VAL A 13 0.95 4.80 4.77
N ALA A 14 0.57 5.83 4.02
CA ALA A 14 1.04 6.10 2.65
C ALA A 14 2.48 6.66 2.64
N GLN A 15 3.42 5.95 3.26
CA GLN A 15 4.82 6.35 3.33
C GLN A 15 5.67 5.52 2.36
N PRO A 16 6.46 6.17 1.49
CA PRO A 16 7.24 5.51 0.44
C PRO A 16 8.53 4.83 0.93
N ASP A 17 8.75 4.73 2.25
CA ASP A 17 9.99 4.17 2.77
C ASP A 17 10.03 2.64 2.61
N ARG A 18 11.17 2.14 2.14
CA ARG A 18 11.39 0.70 1.99
C ARG A 18 11.28 0.00 3.34
N PRO A 19 10.45 -1.04 3.50
CA PRO A 19 10.45 -1.82 4.71
C PRO A 19 11.74 -2.63 4.84
N HIS A 20 12.65 -2.18 5.71
CA HIS A 20 13.92 -2.85 5.99
C HIS A 20 13.78 -4.20 6.72
N PHE A 21 12.56 -4.63 7.02
CA PHE A 21 12.26 -5.81 7.82
C PHE A 21 11.60 -6.93 7.02
N LEU A 22 11.27 -6.73 5.74
CA LEU A 22 10.64 -7.76 4.92
C LEU A 22 11.69 -8.78 4.44
N LYS A 23 11.39 -10.07 4.55
CA LYS A 23 12.21 -11.12 3.93
C LYS A 23 12.19 -11.01 2.40
N ASP A 24 13.22 -11.53 1.74
CA ASP A 24 13.19 -11.71 0.29
C ASP A 24 12.00 -12.59 -0.12
N GLY A 25 11.19 -12.11 -1.05
CA GLY A 25 9.95 -12.77 -1.47
C GLY A 25 8.81 -12.71 -0.44
N GLY A 26 8.92 -11.88 0.60
CA GLY A 26 7.80 -11.55 1.48
C GLY A 26 6.71 -10.75 0.78
N HIS A 27 5.56 -10.62 1.43
CA HIS A 27 4.40 -9.90 0.90
C HIS A 27 4.16 -8.59 1.63
N VAL A 28 3.58 -7.63 0.93
CA VAL A 28 3.13 -6.37 1.54
C VAL A 28 1.65 -6.23 1.25
N VAL A 29 0.88 -5.78 2.23
CA VAL A 29 -0.52 -5.40 2.08
C VAL A 29 -0.64 -3.95 2.50
N ILE A 30 -1.07 -3.10 1.59
CA ILE A 30 -1.14 -1.66 1.78
C ILE A 30 -2.58 -1.20 1.71
N SER A 31 -2.98 -0.55 2.77
CA SER A 31 -4.25 0.13 2.92
C SER A 31 -4.09 1.56 2.42
N ILE A 32 -4.76 1.87 1.31
CA ILE A 32 -4.72 3.17 0.64
C ILE A 32 -6.07 3.84 0.83
N LYS A 33 -6.09 4.87 1.66
CA LYS A 33 -7.25 5.74 1.84
C LYS A 33 -7.04 7.05 1.09
N ALA A 34 -7.72 7.23 -0.04
CA ALA A 34 -7.49 8.36 -0.92
C ALA A 34 -7.69 9.70 -0.21
N SER A 35 -8.70 9.79 0.67
CA SER A 35 -8.99 10.99 1.45
C SER A 35 -7.86 11.43 2.39
N CYS A 36 -6.97 10.51 2.79
CA CYS A 36 -5.82 10.81 3.66
C CYS A 36 -4.60 11.28 2.86
N ILE A 37 -4.54 10.97 1.57
CA ILE A 37 -3.42 11.34 0.68
C ILE A 37 -3.73 12.68 0.03
N ASP A 38 -4.85 12.74 -0.70
CA ASP A 38 -5.31 13.97 -1.34
C ASP A 38 -6.84 13.93 -1.48
N TRP A 39 -7.52 14.79 -0.74
CA TRP A 39 -8.98 14.90 -0.72
C TRP A 39 -9.55 15.64 -1.94
N THR A 40 -8.70 16.30 -2.74
CA THR A 40 -9.11 17.05 -3.93
C THR A 40 -9.09 16.22 -5.21
N MET A 41 -8.40 15.08 -5.19
CA MET A 41 -8.22 14.20 -6.34
C MET A 41 -9.22 13.03 -6.31
N PRO A 42 -9.64 12.52 -7.49
CA PRO A 42 -10.40 11.28 -7.57
C PRO A 42 -9.63 10.10 -6.98
N ALA A 43 -10.32 9.22 -6.25
CA ALA A 43 -9.70 8.07 -5.58
C ALA A 43 -8.94 7.15 -6.55
N GLU A 44 -9.49 6.93 -7.76
CA GLU A 44 -8.85 6.14 -8.83
C GLU A 44 -7.46 6.68 -9.20
N THR A 45 -7.32 8.01 -9.29
CA THR A 45 -6.05 8.65 -9.62
C THR A 45 -5.05 8.50 -8.47
N VAL A 46 -5.51 8.62 -7.23
CA VAL A 46 -4.68 8.41 -6.05
C VAL A 46 -4.19 6.95 -5.99
N PHE A 47 -5.08 5.98 -6.20
CA PHE A 47 -4.72 4.56 -6.22
C PHE A 47 -3.69 4.25 -7.30
N ALA A 48 -3.87 4.75 -8.52
CA ALA A 48 -2.91 4.57 -9.60
C ALA A 48 -1.54 5.15 -9.24
N GLY A 49 -1.50 6.33 -8.63
CA GLY A 49 -0.25 6.96 -8.18
C GLY A 49 0.48 6.15 -7.12
N GLU A 50 -0.23 5.60 -6.13
CA GLU A 50 0.37 4.75 -5.10
C GLU A 50 0.86 3.41 -5.66
N VAL A 51 0.12 2.80 -6.59
CA VAL A 51 0.54 1.56 -7.27
C VAL A 51 1.84 1.78 -8.04
N GLU A 52 2.00 2.93 -8.71
CA GLU A 52 3.25 3.27 -9.40
C GLU A 52 4.41 3.47 -8.42
N LYS A 53 4.19 4.14 -7.27
CA LYS A 53 5.21 4.26 -6.21
C LYS A 53 5.66 2.89 -5.69
N LEU A 54 4.75 1.92 -5.58
CA LEU A 54 5.11 0.55 -5.17
C LEU A 54 5.98 -0.15 -6.21
N ARG A 55 5.68 0.04 -7.50
CA ARG A 55 6.52 -0.48 -8.59
C ARG A 55 7.92 0.14 -8.57
N GLU A 56 8.03 1.44 -8.32
CA GLU A 56 9.32 2.13 -8.12
C GLU A 56 10.09 1.57 -6.91
N GLY A 57 9.35 1.20 -5.86
CA GLY A 57 9.87 0.52 -4.67
C GLY A 57 10.36 -0.92 -4.87
N GLN A 58 10.32 -1.45 -6.11
CA GLN A 58 10.57 -2.85 -6.47
C GLN A 58 9.53 -3.86 -5.91
N PHE A 59 8.37 -3.38 -5.49
CA PHE A 59 7.25 -4.26 -5.17
C PHE A 59 6.47 -4.58 -6.45
N LYS A 60 5.97 -5.82 -6.52
CA LYS A 60 5.12 -6.26 -7.62
C LYS A 60 3.68 -6.39 -7.11
N PRO A 61 2.81 -5.38 -7.33
CA PRO A 61 1.41 -5.49 -6.95
C PRO A 61 0.76 -6.66 -7.71
N LEU A 62 0.15 -7.55 -6.94
CA LEU A 62 -0.57 -8.75 -7.34
C LEU A 62 -2.06 -8.47 -7.50
N GLU A 63 -2.64 -7.73 -6.56
CA GLU A 63 -4.08 -7.48 -6.48
C GLU A 63 -4.37 -6.09 -5.93
N GLN A 64 -5.45 -5.48 -6.41
CA GLN A 64 -6.03 -4.27 -5.85
C GLN A 64 -7.54 -4.50 -5.67
N VAL A 65 -8.02 -4.29 -4.45
CA VAL A 65 -9.42 -4.48 -4.08
C VAL A 65 -9.94 -3.22 -3.40
N THR A 66 -11.06 -2.68 -3.90
CA THR A 66 -11.76 -1.59 -3.20
C THR A 66 -12.59 -2.15 -2.05
N LEU A 67 -12.69 -1.41 -0.95
CA LEU A 67 -13.40 -1.85 0.26
C LEU A 67 -14.87 -1.46 0.28
N GLU A 68 -15.43 -1.05 -0.85
CA GLU A 68 -16.86 -0.73 -0.96
C GLU A 68 -17.72 -2.00 -0.81
N PRO A 69 -18.83 -1.95 -0.04
CA PRO A 69 -19.48 -0.76 0.52
C PRO A 69 -19.06 -0.37 1.95
N TYR A 70 -18.08 -1.05 2.55
CA TYR A 70 -17.70 -0.87 3.96
C TYR A 70 -16.93 0.44 4.18
N GLU A 71 -15.95 0.73 3.31
CA GLU A 71 -15.17 1.98 3.35
C GLU A 71 -15.13 2.61 1.95
N ARG A 72 -15.56 3.87 1.86
CA ARG A 72 -15.47 4.67 0.61
C ARG A 72 -14.06 5.18 0.40
N ASP A 73 -13.70 5.31 -0.88
CA ASP A 73 -12.41 5.86 -1.33
C ASP A 73 -11.20 5.16 -0.69
N HIS A 74 -11.37 3.86 -0.41
CA HIS A 74 -10.39 3.01 0.25
C HIS A 74 -10.14 1.75 -0.56
N ALA A 75 -8.87 1.46 -0.82
CA ALA A 75 -8.42 0.25 -1.50
C ALA A 75 -7.33 -0.47 -0.70
N MET A 76 -7.29 -1.79 -0.81
CA MET A 76 -6.19 -2.64 -0.38
C MET A 76 -5.40 -3.07 -1.60
N VAL A 77 -4.08 -2.98 -1.52
CA VAL A 77 -3.14 -3.42 -2.56
C VAL A 77 -2.18 -4.44 -1.95
N SER A 78 -2.04 -5.60 -2.59
CA SER A 78 -1.07 -6.65 -2.20
C SER A 78 -0.02 -6.88 -3.28
#